data_AF-A0A367PYE4-F1
#
_entry.id   AF-A0A367PYE4-F1
#
_cell.length_a   1.000
_cell.length_b   1.000
_cell.length_c   1.000
_cell.angle_alpha   90.00
_cell.angle_beta   90.00
_cell.angle_gamma   90.00
#
_symmetry.space_group_name_H-M   'P 1'
#
loop_
_entity.id
_entity.type
_entity.pdbx_description
1 polymer ?
#
loop_
_entity_poly.entity_id
_entity_poly.type
_entity_poly.pdbx_seq_one_letter_code
_entity_poly.pdbx_strand_id
1 'polypeptide(L)'
;MVIAARTETTLSPTITQASLVNAIKTAFFNAGYSSVYDEFVSGTDQILVYEWVNDSTKNFGKTYLRIRITTALLIGQQLYTGWNIGTHTGTNGSTEATYSSFGSSTTILLNALNGAEEYKFVFVSQGTLLVPLGIIAPFDRPGWWDLNSWAYGFFFTTSSPSSLRGVATAALPYSSSDFDTFLTNSRMSSVNPQTSKPDIIKGLLLLTQSSSGVGGATSEDLAIGSFNGQTRLSIVSPVNSGQEYLVVSNVAGGLGVRIA
;
A
#
# COMPACT_ATOMS: atom_id res chain seq x y z
N MET A 1 3.93 19.09 -0.20
CA MET A 1 2.88 18.44 0.61
C MET A 1 1.60 18.47 -0.20
N VAL A 2 1.12 17.31 -0.63
CA VAL A 2 -0.07 17.15 -1.46
C VAL A 2 -1.03 16.27 -0.68
N ILE A 3 -2.11 16.84 -0.17
CA ILE A 3 -3.18 16.09 0.50
C ILE A 3 -3.73 15.05 -0.48
N ALA A 4 -3.90 13.80 -0.04
CA ALA A 4 -4.31 12.74 -0.96
C ALA A 4 -5.71 12.99 -1.51
N ALA A 5 -5.83 12.93 -2.84
CA ALA A 5 -7.12 12.81 -3.49
C ALA A 5 -7.70 11.41 -3.19
N ARG A 6 -8.89 11.37 -2.59
CA ARG A 6 -9.64 10.13 -2.32
C ARG A 6 -10.71 9.93 -3.39
N THR A 7 -10.70 8.77 -4.02
CA THR A 7 -11.79 8.30 -4.88
C THR A 7 -12.29 6.96 -4.39
N GLU A 8 -13.59 6.87 -4.13
CA GLU A 8 -14.24 5.64 -3.70
C GLU A 8 -14.94 4.97 -4.88
N THR A 9 -14.80 3.65 -4.99
CA THR A 9 -15.53 2.82 -5.96
C THR A 9 -16.09 1.62 -5.24
N THR A 10 -17.36 1.31 -5.52
CA THR A 10 -18.04 0.14 -4.98
C THR A 10 -18.15 -0.92 -6.08
N LEU A 11 -17.93 -2.18 -5.70
CA LEU A 11 -18.22 -3.34 -6.54
C LEU A 11 -19.34 -4.13 -5.89
N SER A 12 -20.52 -4.06 -6.51
CA SER A 12 -21.73 -4.72 -6.05
C SER A 12 -21.62 -6.26 -6.10
N PRO A 13 -22.46 -6.99 -5.32
CA PRO A 13 -22.53 -8.45 -5.34
C PRO A 13 -22.69 -9.09 -6.73
N THR A 14 -22.50 -10.42 -6.79
CA THR A 14 -22.33 -11.19 -8.03
C THR A 14 -20.96 -10.94 -8.64
N ILE A 15 -19.95 -10.94 -7.78
CA ILE A 15 -18.57 -10.60 -8.12
C ILE A 15 -17.92 -11.77 -8.85
N THR A 16 -17.36 -11.46 -10.01
CA THR A 16 -16.52 -12.33 -10.83
C THR A 16 -15.09 -11.81 -10.87
N GLN A 17 -14.13 -12.67 -11.24
CA GLN A 17 -12.73 -12.25 -11.46
C GLN A 17 -12.64 -11.06 -12.42
N ALA A 18 -13.39 -11.10 -13.53
CA ALA A 18 -13.42 -10.01 -14.51
C ALA A 18 -13.93 -8.70 -13.91
N SER A 19 -15.01 -8.74 -13.12
CA SER A 19 -15.55 -7.54 -12.47
C SER A 19 -14.58 -6.95 -11.44
N LEU A 20 -13.85 -7.80 -10.70
CA LEU A 20 -12.83 -7.37 -9.75
C LEU A 20 -11.61 -6.77 -10.45
N VAL A 21 -11.14 -7.39 -11.54
CA VAL A 21 -10.05 -6.86 -12.38
C VAL A 21 -10.39 -5.45 -12.88
N ASN A 22 -11.60 -5.25 -13.43
CA ASN A 22 -12.03 -3.94 -13.94
C ASN A 22 -12.15 -2.88 -12.83
N ALA A 23 -12.66 -3.26 -11.66
CA ALA A 23 -12.73 -2.37 -10.50
C ALA A 23 -11.32 -1.97 -10.03
N ILE A 24 -10.38 -2.91 -9.96
CA ILE A 24 -8.98 -2.66 -9.59
C ILE A 24 -8.31 -1.74 -10.61
N LYS A 25 -8.47 -1.97 -11.92
CA LYS A 25 -7.92 -1.09 -12.97
C LYS A 25 -8.39 0.35 -12.81
N THR A 26 -9.68 0.55 -12.58
CA THR A 26 -10.27 1.86 -12.32
C THR A 26 -9.69 2.49 -11.05
N ALA A 27 -9.59 1.73 -9.96
CA ALA A 27 -9.05 2.23 -8.69
C ALA A 27 -7.57 2.60 -8.81
N PHE A 28 -6.76 1.83 -9.53
CA PHE A 28 -5.34 2.15 -9.77
C PHE A 28 -5.17 3.41 -10.62
N PHE A 29 -5.99 3.58 -11.67
CA PHE A 29 -6.02 4.83 -12.42
C PHE A 29 -6.33 6.03 -11.51
N ASN A 30 -7.36 5.90 -10.66
CA ASN A 30 -7.72 6.95 -9.69
C ASN A 30 -6.64 7.20 -8.62
N ALA A 31 -5.83 6.18 -8.28
CA ALA A 31 -4.69 6.32 -7.38
C ALA A 31 -3.49 7.03 -8.03
N GLY A 32 -3.58 7.41 -9.30
CA GLY A 32 -2.56 8.19 -10.01
C GLY A 32 -1.57 7.35 -10.83
N TYR A 33 -1.87 6.08 -11.08
CA TYR A 33 -1.15 5.32 -12.11
C TYR A 33 -1.67 5.72 -13.50
N SER A 34 -0.77 5.92 -14.46
CA SER A 34 -1.13 6.39 -15.81
C SER A 34 -2.00 5.39 -16.57
N SER A 35 -1.60 4.12 -16.56
CA SER A 35 -2.33 2.99 -17.12
C SER A 35 -1.78 1.67 -16.58
N VAL A 36 -2.43 0.57 -16.94
CA VAL A 36 -1.81 -0.75 -16.83
C VAL A 36 -0.61 -0.79 -17.79
N TYR A 37 0.54 -1.22 -17.29
CA TYR A 37 1.79 -1.36 -18.04
C TYR A 37 1.84 -2.68 -18.81
N ASP A 38 1.34 -3.77 -18.22
CA ASP A 38 1.19 -5.08 -18.85
C ASP A 38 -0.04 -5.80 -18.29
N GLU A 39 -0.75 -6.53 -19.13
CA GLU A 39 -1.97 -7.28 -18.78
C GLU A 39 -1.98 -8.60 -19.55
N PHE A 40 -2.01 -9.71 -18.82
CA PHE A 40 -1.97 -11.04 -19.42
C PHE A 40 -2.59 -12.09 -18.50
N VAL A 41 -2.87 -13.25 -19.08
CA VAL A 41 -3.39 -14.41 -18.37
C VAL A 41 -2.27 -15.43 -18.17
N SER A 42 -2.07 -15.87 -16.93
CA SER A 42 -1.15 -16.97 -16.60
C SER A 42 -1.96 -18.13 -16.02
N GLY A 43 -2.23 -19.14 -16.84
CA GLY A 43 -3.16 -20.22 -16.49
C GLY A 43 -4.59 -19.67 -16.39
N THR A 44 -5.16 -19.63 -15.18
CA THR A 44 -6.48 -19.02 -14.92
C THR A 44 -6.40 -17.65 -14.25
N ASP A 45 -5.20 -17.20 -13.92
CA ASP A 45 -5.00 -15.98 -13.14
C ASP A 45 -4.85 -14.78 -14.06
N GLN A 46 -5.53 -13.69 -13.70
CA GLN A 46 -5.39 -12.40 -14.37
C GLN A 46 -4.25 -11.64 -13.72
N ILE A 47 -3.28 -11.21 -14.53
CA ILE A 47 -2.11 -10.47 -14.07
C ILE A 47 -2.19 -9.04 -14.60
N LEU A 48 -2.06 -8.07 -13.69
CA LEU A 48 -1.91 -6.65 -14.01
C LEU A 48 -0.55 -6.19 -13.51
N VAL A 49 0.16 -5.42 -14.32
CA VAL A 49 1.43 -4.81 -13.93
C VAL A 49 1.29 -3.30 -14.04
N TYR A 50 1.73 -2.58 -13.02
CA TYR A 50 1.76 -1.12 -12.98
C TYR A 50 3.19 -0.63 -12.82
N GLU A 51 3.60 0.34 -13.62
CA GLU A 51 4.87 1.03 -13.47
C GLU A 51 4.70 2.22 -12.53
N TRP A 52 5.63 2.38 -11.59
CA TRP A 52 5.85 3.64 -10.90
C TRP A 52 7.25 4.15 -11.18
N VAL A 53 7.32 5.35 -11.75
CA VAL A 53 8.54 6.10 -11.98
C VAL A 53 8.73 7.10 -10.84
N ASN A 54 9.70 6.82 -9.98
CA ASN A 54 10.16 7.72 -8.91
C ASN A 54 11.20 8.71 -9.43
N ASP A 55 12.11 8.25 -10.29
CA ASP A 55 13.12 9.08 -10.96
C ASP A 55 13.54 8.43 -12.29
N SER A 56 13.08 8.99 -13.42
CA SER A 56 13.40 8.43 -14.74
C SER A 56 14.89 8.50 -15.14
N THR A 57 15.71 9.25 -14.38
CA THR A 57 17.14 9.46 -14.69
C THR A 57 18.06 8.44 -14.02
N LYS A 58 17.50 7.54 -13.18
CA LYS A 58 18.25 6.61 -12.34
C LYS A 58 17.99 5.15 -12.74
N ASN A 59 19.01 4.30 -12.61
CA ASN A 59 18.93 2.88 -13.02
C ASN A 59 17.80 2.11 -12.32
N PHE A 60 17.55 2.40 -11.04
CA PHE A 60 16.47 1.82 -10.25
C PHE A 60 15.44 2.87 -9.82
N GLY A 61 15.27 3.94 -10.59
CA GLY A 61 14.24 4.93 -10.33
C GLY A 61 12.83 4.52 -10.79
N LYS A 62 12.68 3.26 -11.20
CA LYS A 62 11.40 2.65 -11.57
C LYS A 62 11.16 1.38 -10.76
N THR A 63 9.90 1.17 -10.39
CA THR A 63 9.43 -0.06 -9.75
C THR A 63 8.18 -0.55 -10.46
N TYR A 64 8.04 -1.86 -10.61
CA TYR A 64 6.88 -2.49 -11.24
C TYR A 64 6.11 -3.29 -10.20
N LEU A 65 4.85 -2.94 -9.98
CA LEU A 65 3.92 -3.66 -9.11
C LEU A 65 3.11 -4.63 -9.94
N ARG A 66 3.30 -5.93 -9.68
CA ARG A 66 2.49 -7.00 -10.24
C ARG A 66 1.36 -7.33 -9.27
N ILE A 67 0.14 -7.32 -9.77
CA ILE A 67 -1.08 -7.76 -9.09
C ILE A 67 -1.58 -9.03 -9.79
N ARG A 68 -1.70 -10.13 -9.04
CA ARG A 68 -2.30 -11.38 -9.50
C ARG A 68 -3.69 -11.52 -8.91
N ILE A 69 -4.69 -11.83 -9.73
CA ILE A 69 -6.08 -12.04 -9.28
C ILE A 69 -6.53 -13.41 -9.77
N THR A 70 -6.87 -14.31 -8.86
CA THR A 70 -7.31 -15.67 -9.20
C THR A 70 -8.82 -15.73 -9.44
N THR A 71 -9.31 -16.84 -9.99
CA THR A 71 -10.75 -17.10 -10.16
C THR A 71 -11.50 -17.23 -8.83
N ALA A 72 -10.80 -17.57 -7.75
CA ALA A 72 -11.32 -17.61 -6.39
C ALA A 72 -11.34 -16.23 -5.70
N LEU A 73 -11.18 -15.14 -6.46
CA LEU A 73 -11.14 -13.77 -5.96
C LEU A 73 -10.05 -13.53 -4.90
N LEU A 74 -8.94 -14.25 -5.02
CA LEU A 74 -7.76 -14.05 -4.20
C LEU A 74 -6.80 -13.09 -4.92
N ILE A 75 -6.23 -12.15 -4.18
CA ILE A 75 -5.25 -11.18 -4.71
C ILE A 75 -3.86 -11.51 -4.18
N GLY A 76 -2.88 -11.53 -5.08
CA GLY A 76 -1.46 -11.53 -4.75
C GLY A 76 -0.78 -10.26 -5.27
N GLN A 77 0.28 -9.80 -4.61
CA GLN A 77 1.08 -8.69 -5.10
C GLN A 77 2.59 -8.91 -4.90
N GLN A 78 3.38 -8.30 -5.79
CA GLN A 78 4.83 -8.45 -5.84
C GLN A 78 5.47 -7.22 -6.50
N LEU A 79 6.70 -6.87 -6.09
CA LEU A 79 7.47 -5.79 -6.73
C LEU A 79 8.65 -6.33 -7.54
N TYR A 80 8.98 -5.61 -8.61
CA TYR A 80 10.16 -5.84 -9.44
C TYR A 80 10.88 -4.52 -9.75
N THR A 81 12.18 -4.62 -10.02
CA THR A 81 12.99 -3.49 -10.51
C THR A 81 12.93 -3.30 -12.02
N GLY A 82 12.53 -4.35 -12.75
CA GLY A 82 12.42 -4.36 -14.20
C GLY A 82 11.28 -5.27 -14.63
N TRP A 83 10.65 -4.97 -15.77
CA TRP A 83 9.60 -5.79 -16.36
C TRP A 83 9.74 -5.86 -17.88
N ASN A 84 9.64 -7.07 -18.43
CA ASN A 84 9.63 -7.31 -19.87
C ASN A 84 8.24 -7.74 -20.30
N ILE A 85 7.55 -6.87 -21.05
CA ILE A 85 6.19 -7.12 -21.57
C ILE A 85 6.11 -8.22 -22.63
N GLY A 86 7.20 -8.50 -23.34
CA GLY A 86 7.22 -9.52 -24.40
C GLY A 86 7.34 -10.94 -23.84
N THR A 87 7.94 -11.09 -22.66
CA THR A 87 8.11 -12.39 -21.99
C THR A 87 7.30 -12.51 -20.70
N HIS A 88 6.62 -11.45 -20.28
CA HIS A 88 5.86 -11.37 -19.01
C HIS A 88 6.70 -11.74 -17.78
N THR A 89 7.97 -11.33 -17.77
CA THR A 89 8.91 -11.63 -16.70
C THR A 89 9.44 -10.37 -16.03
N GLY A 90 9.62 -10.45 -14.71
CA GLY A 90 10.22 -9.38 -13.91
C GLY A 90 11.63 -9.71 -13.43
N THR A 91 12.39 -8.68 -13.08
CA THR A 91 13.76 -8.80 -12.56
C THR A 91 13.85 -8.33 -11.10
N ASN A 92 14.61 -9.06 -10.28
CA ASN A 92 14.77 -8.82 -8.83
C ASN A 92 13.43 -8.77 -8.08
N GLY A 93 12.57 -9.75 -8.37
CA GLY A 93 11.25 -9.84 -7.77
C GLY A 93 11.31 -10.06 -6.27
N SER A 94 10.50 -9.31 -5.52
CA SER A 94 10.24 -9.61 -4.11
C SER A 94 9.55 -10.98 -3.96
N THR A 95 9.46 -11.54 -2.76
CA THR A 95 8.49 -12.64 -2.54
C THR A 95 7.07 -12.11 -2.69
N GLU A 96 6.17 -12.88 -3.31
CA GLU A 96 4.77 -12.53 -3.46
C GLU A 96 4.05 -12.54 -2.10
N ALA A 97 3.24 -11.52 -1.82
CA ALA A 97 2.29 -11.56 -0.70
C ALA A 97 0.91 -11.90 -1.22
N THR A 98 0.20 -12.79 -0.54
CA THR A 98 -1.12 -13.30 -0.93
C THR A 98 -2.10 -13.00 0.19
N TYR A 99 -3.27 -12.46 -0.15
CA TYR A 99 -4.33 -12.13 0.80
C TYR A 99 -5.42 -13.19 0.84
N SER A 100 -6.32 -13.08 1.82
CA SER A 100 -7.53 -13.90 1.84
C SER A 100 -8.44 -13.58 0.64
N SER A 101 -9.22 -14.57 0.21
CA SER A 101 -10.19 -14.41 -0.87
C SER A 101 -11.37 -13.53 -0.46
N PHE A 102 -11.90 -12.77 -1.42
CA PHE A 102 -13.18 -12.09 -1.28
C PHE A 102 -14.35 -13.07 -1.50
N GLY A 103 -15.47 -12.81 -0.83
CA GLY A 103 -16.75 -13.44 -1.12
C GLY A 103 -17.42 -12.82 -2.34
N SER A 104 -18.15 -13.63 -3.12
CA SER A 104 -18.82 -13.16 -4.34
C SER A 104 -20.16 -12.46 -4.10
N SER A 105 -20.72 -12.59 -2.89
CA SER A 105 -22.09 -12.18 -2.55
C SER A 105 -22.17 -10.88 -1.73
N THR A 106 -21.04 -10.27 -1.36
CA THR A 106 -21.00 -9.05 -0.55
C THR A 106 -20.20 -7.97 -1.25
N THR A 107 -20.62 -6.72 -1.06
CA THR A 107 -19.99 -5.55 -1.69
C THR A 107 -18.51 -5.45 -1.31
N ILE A 108 -17.66 -5.15 -2.30
CA ILE A 108 -16.26 -4.75 -2.09
C ILE A 108 -16.16 -3.23 -2.23
N LEU A 109 -15.43 -2.60 -1.30
CA LEU A 109 -15.10 -1.18 -1.36
C LEU A 109 -13.64 -1.02 -1.81
N LEU A 110 -13.41 -0.17 -2.81
CA LEU A 110 -12.09 0.19 -3.30
C LEU A 110 -11.87 1.68 -3.04
N ASN A 111 -10.87 2.02 -2.24
CA ASN A 111 -10.48 3.40 -1.96
C ASN A 111 -9.12 3.68 -2.57
N ALA A 112 -9.12 4.52 -3.60
CA ALA A 112 -7.92 5.00 -4.25
C ALA A 112 -7.43 6.28 -3.55
N LEU A 113 -6.14 6.32 -3.22
CA LEU A 113 -5.49 7.45 -2.56
C LEU A 113 -4.18 7.77 -3.28
N ASN A 114 -4.05 9.00 -3.75
CA ASN A 114 -2.87 9.48 -4.47
C ASN A 114 -2.09 10.50 -3.61
N GLY A 115 -0.99 10.05 -3.00
CA GLY A 115 -0.02 10.87 -2.26
C GLY A 115 1.10 11.43 -3.14
N ALA A 116 0.84 11.62 -4.44
CA ALA A 116 1.77 12.10 -5.45
C ALA A 116 3.06 11.26 -5.55
N GLU A 117 4.17 11.77 -5.02
CA GLU A 117 5.49 11.15 -5.10
C GLU A 117 5.77 10.17 -3.97
N GLU A 118 4.97 10.16 -2.89
CA GLU A 118 5.22 9.33 -1.73
C GLU A 118 4.44 8.01 -1.75
N TYR A 119 3.20 8.00 -2.20
CA TYR A 119 2.41 6.78 -2.28
C TYR A 119 1.31 6.86 -3.33
N LYS A 120 0.95 5.69 -3.83
CA LYS A 120 -0.24 5.47 -4.65
C LYS A 120 -0.91 4.20 -4.17
N PHE A 121 -2.00 4.33 -3.42
CA PHE A 121 -2.65 3.20 -2.77
C PHE A 121 -4.03 2.91 -3.33
N VAL A 122 -4.38 1.63 -3.33
CA VAL A 122 -5.73 1.13 -3.48
C VAL A 122 -6.03 0.21 -2.31
N PHE A 123 -6.87 0.66 -1.39
CA PHE A 123 -7.33 -0.16 -0.27
C PHE A 123 -8.62 -0.86 -0.66
N VAL A 124 -8.54 -2.17 -0.88
CA VAL A 124 -9.68 -3.03 -1.22
C VAL A 124 -10.19 -3.68 0.07
N SER A 125 -11.47 -3.53 0.40
CA SER A 125 -12.02 -4.04 1.66
C SER A 125 -13.40 -4.67 1.51
N GLN A 126 -13.67 -5.68 2.35
CA GLN A 126 -14.95 -6.39 2.42
C GLN A 126 -15.13 -6.94 3.84
N GLY A 127 -16.10 -6.40 4.59
CA GLY A 127 -16.22 -6.71 6.01
C GLY A 127 -14.94 -6.39 6.77
N THR A 128 -14.35 -7.37 7.45
CA THR A 128 -13.07 -7.22 8.17
C THR A 128 -11.85 -7.34 7.27
N LEU A 129 -11.97 -7.96 6.09
CA LEU A 129 -10.87 -8.13 5.14
C LEU A 129 -10.41 -6.77 4.60
N LEU A 130 -9.09 -6.55 4.62
CA LEU A 130 -8.42 -5.42 4.01
C LEU A 130 -7.26 -5.96 3.17
N VAL A 131 -7.19 -5.51 1.93
CA VAL A 131 -6.12 -5.81 0.99
C VAL A 131 -5.51 -4.47 0.55
N PRO A 132 -4.39 -4.06 1.18
CA PRO A 132 -3.68 -2.86 0.80
C PRO A 132 -2.86 -3.11 -0.45
N LEU A 133 -3.20 -2.48 -1.56
CA LEU A 133 -2.46 -2.54 -2.82
C LEU A 133 -1.79 -1.20 -3.10
N GLY A 134 -0.72 -1.24 -3.88
CA GLY A 134 0.00 -0.04 -4.31
C GLY A 134 1.44 -0.01 -3.80
N ILE A 135 2.10 1.12 -4.05
CA ILE A 135 3.49 1.30 -3.66
C ILE A 135 3.63 2.54 -2.78
N ILE A 136 4.50 2.46 -1.79
CA ILE A 136 5.03 3.57 -1.00
C ILE A 136 6.51 3.76 -1.29
N ALA A 137 6.92 5.01 -1.48
CA ALA A 137 8.30 5.46 -1.54
C ALA A 137 8.45 6.55 -0.48
N PRO A 138 8.90 6.20 0.73
CA PRO A 138 9.01 7.15 1.84
C PRO A 138 9.63 8.49 1.44
N PHE A 139 9.02 9.58 1.90
CA PHE A 139 9.48 10.93 1.60
C PHE A 139 10.90 11.20 2.11
N ASP A 140 11.17 10.82 3.36
CA ASP A 140 12.44 11.03 4.04
C ASP A 140 13.33 9.78 3.94
N ARG A 141 14.30 9.85 3.04
CA ARG A 141 15.18 8.73 2.67
C ARG A 141 16.60 9.03 3.14
N PRO A 142 17.37 8.01 3.58
CA PRO A 142 18.77 8.23 3.92
C PRO A 142 19.54 8.79 2.72
N GLY A 143 20.32 9.86 2.91
CA GLY A 143 20.99 10.57 1.80
C GLY A 143 22.04 9.73 1.05
N TRP A 144 22.52 8.63 1.63
CA TRP A 144 23.42 7.67 0.98
C TRP A 144 22.67 6.67 0.08
N TRP A 145 21.33 6.62 0.14
CA TRP A 145 20.51 5.70 -0.63
C TRP A 145 20.16 6.31 -2.00
N ASP A 146 21.04 6.11 -2.98
CA ASP A 146 20.83 6.52 -4.37
C ASP A 146 19.99 5.47 -5.13
N LEU A 147 19.02 5.94 -5.92
CA LEU A 147 18.23 5.13 -6.86
C LEU A 147 19.07 4.55 -8.01
N ASN A 148 20.37 4.85 -8.09
CA ASN A 148 21.29 4.10 -8.95
C ASN A 148 21.72 2.76 -8.35
N SER A 149 21.56 2.56 -7.05
CA SER A 149 22.00 1.36 -6.34
C SER A 149 20.83 0.42 -6.03
N TRP A 150 19.64 0.96 -5.74
CA TRP A 150 18.46 0.15 -5.38
C TRP A 150 17.13 0.91 -5.53
N ALA A 151 16.03 0.22 -5.88
CA ALA A 151 14.73 0.84 -6.14
C ALA A 151 13.93 1.14 -4.87
N TYR A 152 13.62 2.41 -4.62
CA TYR A 152 12.93 2.84 -3.41
C TYR A 152 11.41 2.73 -3.55
N GLY A 153 10.89 1.50 -3.48
CA GLY A 153 9.47 1.20 -3.53
C GLY A 153 9.13 0.00 -2.65
N PHE A 154 8.09 0.14 -1.84
CA PHE A 154 7.61 -0.89 -0.91
C PHE A 154 6.11 -1.09 -1.03
N PHE A 155 5.61 -2.26 -0.62
CA PHE A 155 4.16 -2.52 -0.53
C PHE A 155 3.84 -3.22 0.78
N PHE A 156 2.62 -3.06 1.30
CA PHE A 156 2.18 -3.72 2.54
C PHE A 156 1.95 -5.20 2.31
N THR A 157 2.54 -6.09 3.11
CA THR A 157 2.42 -7.55 2.90
C THR A 157 1.29 -8.20 3.69
N THR A 158 0.64 -7.46 4.60
CA THR A 158 -0.40 -7.98 5.50
C THR A 158 -1.69 -7.16 5.40
N SER A 159 -2.81 -7.74 5.84
CA SER A 159 -4.11 -7.06 5.90
C SER A 159 -4.21 -6.03 7.03
N SER A 160 -3.30 -6.07 8.00
CA SER A 160 -3.20 -5.12 9.13
C SER A 160 -2.16 -4.00 8.91
N PRO A 161 -1.84 -3.71 7.64
CA PRO A 161 -0.60 -3.09 7.13
C PRO A 161 0.63 -3.05 8.05
N SER A 162 0.95 -4.11 8.81
CA SER A 162 2.03 -4.08 9.81
C SER A 162 3.45 -4.08 9.22
N SER A 163 3.62 -4.69 8.05
CA SER A 163 4.92 -4.88 7.42
C SER A 163 4.89 -4.50 5.95
N LEU A 164 6.01 -3.99 5.48
CA LEU A 164 6.28 -3.54 4.13
C LEU A 164 7.36 -4.43 3.50
N ARG A 165 7.31 -4.60 2.18
CA ARG A 165 8.33 -5.33 1.42
C ARG A 165 8.75 -4.54 0.20
N GLY A 166 10.06 -4.43 0.01
CA GLY A 166 10.68 -3.87 -1.18
C GLY A 166 11.10 -4.94 -2.19
N VAL A 167 11.79 -4.51 -3.25
CA VAL A 167 12.40 -5.42 -4.24
C VAL A 167 13.56 -6.23 -3.63
N ALA A 168 13.73 -7.47 -4.09
CA ALA A 168 14.81 -8.34 -3.62
C ALA A 168 15.94 -8.38 -4.66
N THR A 169 16.94 -7.52 -4.48
CA THR A 169 18.13 -7.42 -5.36
C THR A 169 19.38 -7.78 -4.57
N ALA A 170 20.44 -8.28 -5.21
CA ALA A 170 21.73 -8.51 -4.52
C ALA A 170 22.34 -7.25 -3.86
N ALA A 171 21.99 -6.04 -4.34
CA ALA A 171 22.50 -4.76 -3.86
C ALA A 171 21.62 -4.10 -2.78
N LEU A 172 20.78 -4.87 -2.09
CA LEU A 172 19.83 -4.31 -1.13
C LEU A 172 20.57 -3.85 0.15
N PRO A 173 20.41 -2.60 0.63
CA PRO A 173 21.35 -2.00 1.60
C PRO A 173 21.42 -2.66 2.97
N TYR A 174 20.36 -3.36 3.36
CA TYR A 174 20.22 -3.93 4.70
C TYR A 174 20.18 -5.44 4.74
N SER A 175 20.55 -6.15 3.67
CA SER A 175 20.42 -7.61 3.53
C SER A 175 19.02 -8.23 3.84
N SER A 176 17.99 -7.40 4.07
CA SER A 176 16.56 -7.75 4.10
C SER A 176 15.73 -6.86 3.15
N SER A 177 14.76 -7.45 2.47
CA SER A 177 13.73 -6.73 1.70
C SER A 177 12.46 -6.43 2.51
N ASP A 178 12.34 -6.97 3.72
CA ASP A 178 11.18 -6.79 4.60
C ASP A 178 11.47 -5.74 5.68
N PHE A 179 10.45 -4.92 5.94
CA PHE A 179 10.48 -3.78 6.84
C PHE A 179 9.27 -3.80 7.76
N ASP A 180 9.48 -3.60 9.04
CA ASP A 180 8.42 -3.41 10.00
C ASP A 180 8.02 -1.93 10.08
N THR A 181 6.77 -1.71 10.43
CA THR A 181 6.27 -0.41 10.84
C THR A 181 5.80 -0.49 12.29
N PHE A 182 5.63 0.65 12.95
CA PHE A 182 5.02 0.68 14.29
C PHE A 182 3.49 0.52 14.27
N LEU A 183 2.90 0.14 13.13
CA LEU A 183 1.49 -0.21 13.03
C LEU A 183 1.22 -1.49 13.84
N THR A 184 -0.04 -1.72 14.21
CA THR A 184 -0.47 -2.85 15.06
C THR A 184 0.03 -2.81 16.51
N ASN A 185 0.39 -1.63 17.02
CA ASN A 185 0.82 -1.45 18.41
C ASN A 185 -0.36 -1.50 19.40
N SER A 186 -0.39 -2.54 20.24
CA SER A 186 -1.44 -2.76 21.25
C SER A 186 -1.57 -1.65 22.30
N ARG A 187 -0.54 -0.82 22.49
CA ARG A 187 -0.58 0.34 23.38
C ARG A 187 -1.41 1.50 22.83
N MET A 188 -1.73 1.48 21.53
CA MET A 188 -2.61 2.44 20.86
C MET A 188 -4.00 1.83 20.62
N SER A 189 -4.56 1.14 21.62
CA SER A 189 -5.84 0.40 21.49
C SER A 189 -7.08 1.20 21.88
N SER A 190 -6.91 2.35 22.54
CA SER A 190 -8.01 3.13 23.09
C SER A 190 -7.90 4.58 22.64
N VAL A 191 -9.05 5.20 22.37
CA VAL A 191 -9.13 6.65 22.17
C VAL A 191 -8.70 7.38 23.44
N ASN A 192 -8.23 8.61 23.28
CA ASN A 192 -7.82 9.43 24.40
C ASN A 192 -9.02 9.73 25.31
N PRO A 193 -8.99 9.38 26.61
CA PRO A 193 -10.14 9.53 27.50
C PRO A 193 -10.49 11.00 27.79
N GLN A 194 -9.55 11.94 27.63
CA GLN A 194 -9.79 13.36 27.87
C GLN A 194 -10.52 14.01 26.69
N THR A 195 -10.22 13.58 25.47
CA THR A 195 -10.78 14.19 24.25
C THR A 195 -11.86 13.35 23.60
N SER A 196 -11.97 12.07 23.98
CA SER A 196 -12.79 11.05 23.31
C SER A 196 -12.48 10.92 21.80
N LYS A 197 -11.27 11.27 21.38
CA LYS A 197 -10.78 11.14 20.00
C LYS A 197 -9.56 10.24 19.92
N PRO A 198 -9.29 9.61 18.76
CA PRO A 198 -8.04 8.90 18.54
C PRO A 198 -6.84 9.86 18.66
N ASP A 199 -5.80 9.43 19.36
CA ASP A 199 -4.48 10.06 19.29
C ASP A 199 -3.79 9.56 18.02
N ILE A 200 -3.04 10.45 17.37
CA ILE A 200 -2.36 10.19 16.10
C ILE A 200 -0.89 10.58 16.21
N ILE A 201 -0.01 9.65 15.81
CA ILE A 201 1.42 9.87 15.57
C ILE A 201 1.61 9.99 14.06
N LYS A 202 2.13 11.12 13.61
CA LYS A 202 2.35 11.40 12.18
C LYS A 202 3.65 10.78 11.70
N GLY A 203 3.67 10.36 10.44
CA GLY A 203 4.79 9.64 9.85
C GLY A 203 4.82 8.17 10.25
N LEU A 204 5.26 7.33 9.32
CA LEU A 204 5.61 5.95 9.55
C LEU A 204 7.13 5.82 9.47
N LEU A 205 7.71 5.13 10.45
CA LEU A 205 9.11 4.70 10.38
C LEU A 205 9.16 3.29 9.78
N LEU A 206 9.98 3.11 8.76
CA LEU A 206 10.25 1.81 8.14
C LEU A 206 11.52 1.23 8.78
N LEU A 207 11.38 0.21 9.60
CA LEU A 207 12.50 -0.44 10.29
C LEU A 207 12.91 -1.69 9.53
N THR A 208 14.18 -1.85 9.19
CA THR A 208 14.62 -3.09 8.52
C THR A 208 14.52 -4.29 9.47
N GLN A 209 13.99 -5.41 8.98
CA GLN A 209 13.96 -6.67 9.74
C GLN A 209 15.34 -7.32 9.93
N SER A 210 16.41 -6.77 9.34
CA SER A 210 17.79 -7.21 9.58
C SER A 210 18.44 -6.57 10.81
N SER A 211 17.68 -5.88 11.66
CA SER A 211 18.18 -5.17 12.85
C SER A 211 19.24 -4.10 12.55
N SER A 212 19.34 -3.67 11.29
CA SER A 212 20.41 -2.78 10.81
C SER A 212 19.99 -1.31 10.65
N GLY A 213 18.81 -0.94 11.16
CA GLY A 213 18.40 0.47 11.30
C GLY A 213 17.05 0.84 10.65
N VAL A 214 16.96 2.08 10.20
CA VAL A 214 15.75 2.70 9.63
C VAL A 214 15.92 2.83 8.12
N GLY A 215 15.03 2.19 7.35
CA GLY A 215 15.02 2.25 5.90
C GLY A 215 14.58 3.60 5.35
N GLY A 216 13.70 4.29 6.08
CA GLY A 216 13.23 5.65 5.79
C GLY A 216 12.06 6.03 6.69
N ALA A 217 11.55 7.24 6.48
CA ALA A 217 10.35 7.73 7.13
C ALA A 217 9.40 8.34 6.09
N THR A 218 8.10 8.19 6.34
CA THR A 218 7.08 8.86 5.53
C THR A 218 6.86 10.28 6.04
N SER A 219 6.27 11.11 5.19
CA SER A 219 5.73 12.40 5.57
C SER A 219 4.59 12.27 6.60
N GLU A 220 4.10 13.41 7.07
CA GLU A 220 2.96 13.50 7.98
C GLU A 220 1.60 13.05 7.37
N ASP A 221 1.57 12.77 6.07
CA ASP A 221 0.36 12.37 5.35
C ASP A 221 -0.04 10.91 5.64
N LEU A 222 0.89 10.10 6.15
CA LEU A 222 0.60 8.78 6.71
C LEU A 222 0.80 8.82 8.21
N ALA A 223 -0.05 8.11 8.95
CA ALA A 223 -0.04 8.20 10.40
C ALA A 223 -0.45 6.89 11.08
N ILE A 224 -0.03 6.76 12.32
CA ILE A 224 -0.40 5.69 13.25
C ILE A 224 -1.41 6.28 14.23
N GLY A 225 -2.55 5.64 14.43
CA GLY A 225 -3.55 6.14 15.37
C GLY A 225 -4.18 5.09 16.25
N SER A 226 -4.83 5.54 17.33
CA SER A 226 -5.64 4.67 18.17
C SER A 226 -7.01 4.37 17.55
N PHE A 227 -6.98 3.68 16.41
CA PHE A 227 -8.14 3.40 15.55
C PHE A 227 -8.86 2.09 15.86
N ASN A 228 -8.46 1.39 16.91
CA ASN A 228 -9.13 0.16 17.32
C ASN A 228 -10.62 0.39 17.55
N GLY A 229 -11.46 -0.41 16.90
CA GLY A 229 -12.92 -0.30 16.99
C GLY A 229 -13.52 0.88 16.21
N GLN A 230 -12.71 1.72 15.56
CA GLN A 230 -13.21 2.72 14.63
C GLN A 230 -13.78 2.05 13.38
N THR A 231 -14.70 2.73 12.70
CA THR A 231 -15.20 2.28 11.41
C THR A 231 -14.12 2.49 10.34
N ARG A 232 -13.80 1.45 9.57
CA ARG A 232 -12.87 1.60 8.44
C ARG A 232 -13.45 2.61 7.43
N LEU A 233 -12.58 3.42 6.85
CA LEU A 233 -12.88 4.52 5.92
C LEU A 233 -13.68 5.68 6.53
N SER A 234 -13.86 5.71 7.86
CA SER A 234 -14.33 6.90 8.54
C SER A 234 -13.22 7.96 8.59
N ILE A 235 -13.63 9.20 8.81
CA ILE A 235 -12.75 10.34 8.95
C ILE A 235 -12.60 10.65 10.44
N VAL A 236 -11.37 10.86 10.88
CA VAL A 236 -11.05 11.28 12.24
C VAL A 236 -10.14 12.50 12.22
N SER A 237 -10.39 13.43 13.14
CA SER A 237 -9.64 14.69 13.23
C SER A 237 -9.06 14.83 14.64
N PRO A 238 -7.73 14.74 14.82
CA PRO A 238 -7.09 15.00 16.10
C PRO A 238 -7.50 16.37 16.64
N VAL A 239 -7.62 16.46 17.97
CA VAL A 239 -8.04 17.72 18.62
C VAL A 239 -7.10 18.85 18.23
N ASN A 240 -7.69 19.98 17.81
CA ASN A 240 -7.00 21.22 17.45
C ASN A 240 -5.94 21.10 16.33
N SER A 241 -5.98 20.05 15.51
CA SER A 241 -4.99 19.86 14.44
C SER A 241 -5.35 20.55 13.12
N GLY A 242 -6.65 20.75 12.86
CA GLY A 242 -7.14 21.17 11.53
C GLY A 242 -6.89 20.13 10.43
N GLN A 243 -6.42 18.93 10.78
CA GLN A 243 -6.12 17.84 9.86
C GLN A 243 -7.16 16.73 9.99
N GLU A 244 -7.46 16.07 8.88
CA GLU A 244 -8.38 14.94 8.82
C GLU A 244 -7.69 13.72 8.24
N TYR A 245 -7.83 12.59 8.93
CA TYR A 245 -7.24 11.32 8.55
C TYR A 245 -8.36 10.32 8.25
N LEU A 246 -8.24 9.66 7.11
CA LEU A 246 -9.02 8.48 6.76
C LEU A 246 -8.50 7.27 7.53
N VAL A 247 -9.36 6.60 8.30
CA VAL A 247 -9.01 5.37 9.01
C VAL A 247 -8.95 4.21 8.00
N VAL A 248 -7.74 3.78 7.62
CA VAL A 248 -7.56 2.68 6.67
C VAL A 248 -7.51 1.33 7.37
N SER A 249 -6.73 1.23 8.44
CA SER A 249 -6.67 0.04 9.29
C SER A 249 -7.19 0.41 10.68
N ASN A 250 -8.23 -0.28 11.13
CA ASN A 250 -9.00 0.04 12.33
C ASN A 250 -8.65 -0.88 13.52
N VAL A 251 -7.36 -1.17 13.67
CA VAL A 251 -6.78 -1.95 14.77
C VAL A 251 -6.03 -1.03 15.74
N ALA A 252 -5.52 -1.58 16.85
CA ALA A 252 -4.67 -0.84 17.76
C ALA A 252 -3.37 -0.41 17.04
N GLY A 253 -3.04 0.89 17.03
CA GLY A 253 -1.95 1.42 16.20
C GLY A 253 -2.24 1.27 14.71
N GLY A 254 -3.47 1.59 14.30
CA GLY A 254 -3.94 1.46 12.93
C GLY A 254 -3.38 2.52 11.99
N LEU A 255 -3.49 2.27 10.69
CA LEU A 255 -3.03 3.17 9.63
C LEU A 255 -4.09 4.23 9.33
N GLY A 256 -3.67 5.48 9.32
CA GLY A 256 -4.44 6.64 8.88
C GLY A 256 -3.75 7.31 7.69
N VAL A 257 -4.55 7.85 6.77
CA VAL A 257 -4.05 8.61 5.61
C VAL A 257 -4.70 9.98 5.60
N ARG A 258 -3.91 11.05 5.55
CA ARG A 258 -4.42 12.42 5.57
C ARG A 258 -5.19 12.73 4.28
N ILE A 259 -6.36 13.34 4.46
CA ILE A 259 -7.28 13.71 3.37
C ILE A 259 -7.77 15.17 3.45
N ALA A 260 -7.44 15.89 4.54
CA ALA A 260 -7.54 17.35 4.67
C ALA A 260 -6.49 17.87 5.68
#